data_AF-A0A382B5U3-F1
#
_entry.id   AF-A0A382B5U3-F1
#
_cell.length_a   1.000
_cell.length_b   1.000
_cell.length_c   1.000
_cell.angle_alpha   90.00
_cell.angle_beta   90.00
_cell.angle_gamma   90.00
#
_symmetry.space_group_name_H-M   'P 1'
#
loop_
_entity.id
_entity.type
_entity.pdbx_description
1 polymer ?
#
loop_
_entity_poly.entity_id
_entity_poly.type
_entity_poly.pdbx_seq_one_letter_code
_entity_poly.pdbx_strand_id
1 'polypeptide(L)'
;MGYKQSLKEICKLLERNRANIISRLAKYHIDNRLTGKQYWHQKAHPLQPLLHYTILKRNQRENYNIFYNFCNSYYDKIIYCTRDPFEYSLSWGIRDISGKRNVYSIEERIDTHKNVNYNIDLKFMESKLDQYNQYLYWAKDNFPNAIEIQYDNLQNNIDLVLTNLTGVDFDMRKNWGISLQEYSVLLYNISLIYNSKLGYSDQIILYQKELEKNKQLPSRGGLSIKMNTLKNKMDKIVNFSSCIETYNNWIKNSNEMPNITQSIIDQKIIKESKIYK
;
A
#
# COMPACT_ATOMS: atom_id res chain seq x y z
N MET A 1 -17.20 7.30 -2.64
CA MET A 1 -18.36 7.07 -1.76
C MET A 1 -18.24 8.02 -0.57
N GLY A 2 -19.26 8.84 -0.30
CA GLY A 2 -19.30 9.58 0.97
C GLY A 2 -19.70 8.62 2.09
N TYR A 3 -19.03 8.70 3.26
CA TYR A 3 -19.32 7.88 4.45
C TYR A 3 -20.67 8.27 5.10
N LYS A 4 -21.76 8.14 4.35
CA LYS A 4 -23.11 8.57 4.74
C LYS A 4 -23.85 7.54 5.59
N GLN A 5 -23.58 6.26 5.38
CA GLN A 5 -24.14 5.15 6.16
C GLN A 5 -23.59 5.20 7.59
N SER A 6 -24.40 4.91 8.60
CA SER A 6 -23.98 4.64 9.98
C SER A 6 -23.12 3.36 10.06
N LEU A 7 -22.40 3.15 11.17
CA LEU A 7 -21.66 1.91 11.39
C LEU A 7 -22.56 0.68 11.35
N LYS A 8 -23.77 0.78 11.94
CA LYS A 8 -24.77 -0.31 11.91
C LYS A 8 -25.21 -0.66 10.49
N GLU A 9 -25.41 0.34 9.63
CA GLU A 9 -25.73 0.11 8.22
C GLU A 9 -24.54 -0.50 7.46
N ILE A 10 -23.31 -0.08 7.78
CA ILE A 10 -22.09 -0.67 7.20
C ILE A 10 -22.00 -2.15 7.58
N CYS A 11 -22.16 -2.52 8.86
CA CYS A 11 -22.14 -3.93 9.28
C CYS A 11 -23.19 -4.75 8.54
N LYS A 12 -24.44 -4.26 8.44
CA LYS A 12 -25.51 -4.93 7.67
C LYS A 12 -25.18 -5.11 6.19
N LEU A 13 -24.46 -4.16 5.59
CA LEU A 13 -24.02 -4.28 4.20
C LEU A 13 -22.92 -5.34 4.06
N LEU A 14 -21.99 -5.41 5.02
CA LEU A 14 -20.95 -6.42 5.04
C LEU A 14 -21.52 -7.82 5.28
N GLU A 15 -22.50 -7.97 6.17
CA GLU A 15 -23.19 -9.25 6.43
C GLU A 15 -23.83 -9.86 5.18
N ARG A 16 -24.28 -9.03 4.24
CA ARG A 16 -24.86 -9.47 2.97
C ARG A 16 -23.81 -9.97 1.98
N ASN A 17 -22.54 -9.65 2.20
CA ASN A 17 -21.45 -10.05 1.32
C ASN A 17 -20.91 -11.42 1.75
N ARG A 18 -21.06 -12.44 0.91
CA ARG A 18 -20.59 -13.80 1.20
C ARG A 18 -19.05 -13.96 1.14
N ALA A 19 -18.30 -12.92 0.83
CA ALA A 19 -16.84 -12.93 0.84
C ALA A 19 -16.28 -12.57 2.24
N ASN A 20 -16.41 -13.49 3.19
CA ASN A 20 -16.01 -13.30 4.59
C ASN A 20 -14.71 -14.04 4.98
N ILE A 21 -14.03 -14.68 4.03
CA ILE A 21 -12.84 -15.51 4.29
C ILE A 21 -11.66 -14.66 4.79
N ILE A 22 -11.41 -13.51 4.15
CA ILE A 22 -10.29 -12.62 4.48
C ILE A 22 -10.73 -11.16 4.39
N SER A 23 -10.44 -10.38 5.43
CA SER A 23 -10.57 -8.92 5.42
C SER A 23 -9.24 -8.24 5.64
N ARG A 24 -8.97 -7.19 4.85
CA ARG A 24 -7.81 -6.33 5.05
C ARG A 24 -8.21 -5.07 5.82
N LEU A 25 -7.48 -4.79 6.90
CA LEU A 25 -7.64 -3.55 7.63
C LEU A 25 -7.20 -2.34 6.80
N ALA A 26 -8.07 -1.33 6.75
CA ALA A 26 -7.88 -0.12 5.99
C ALA A 26 -8.28 1.11 6.83
N LYS A 27 -7.43 1.45 7.81
CA LYS A 27 -7.66 2.53 8.79
C LYS A 27 -8.03 3.87 8.14
N TYR A 28 -7.51 4.16 6.94
CA TYR A 28 -7.84 5.38 6.23
C TYR A 28 -9.36 5.55 5.98
N HIS A 29 -10.14 4.46 5.91
CA HIS A 29 -11.60 4.60 5.82
C HIS A 29 -12.22 5.14 7.11
N ILE A 30 -11.69 4.73 8.26
CA ILE A 30 -12.07 5.23 9.58
C ILE A 30 -11.65 6.69 9.71
N ASP A 31 -10.39 7.00 9.39
CA ASP A 31 -9.85 8.37 9.47
C ASP A 31 -10.63 9.34 8.58
N ASN A 32 -10.94 8.95 7.34
CA ASN A 32 -11.74 9.77 6.42
C ASN A 32 -13.17 9.98 6.93
N ARG A 33 -13.75 8.95 7.56
CA ARG A 33 -15.09 9.02 8.15
C ARG A 33 -15.15 10.00 9.31
N LEU A 34 -14.11 10.02 10.15
CA LEU A 34 -13.99 10.88 11.34
C LEU A 34 -13.62 12.33 11.02
N THR A 35 -12.80 12.54 9.98
CA THR A 35 -12.30 13.86 9.59
C THR A 35 -13.18 14.53 8.53
N GLY A 36 -14.08 13.79 7.88
CA GLY A 36 -14.86 14.26 6.74
C GLY A 36 -14.03 14.51 5.48
N LYS A 37 -12.71 14.29 5.54
CA LYS A 37 -11.82 14.44 4.40
C LYS A 37 -12.08 13.28 3.43
N GLN A 38 -12.58 13.60 2.24
CA GLN A 38 -12.44 12.71 1.10
C GLN A 38 -11.00 12.81 0.61
N TYR A 39 -10.10 12.10 1.28
CA TYR A 39 -8.83 11.80 0.66
C TYR A 39 -9.15 10.94 -0.57
N TRP A 40 -9.01 11.56 -1.74
CA TRP A 40 -9.00 10.92 -3.07
C TRP A 40 -10.38 10.59 -3.64
N HIS A 41 -11.05 11.61 -4.19
CA HIS A 41 -11.66 11.61 -5.53
C HIS A 41 -12.04 13.06 -5.87
N GLN A 42 -11.33 13.68 -6.81
CA GLN A 42 -11.87 14.83 -7.53
C GLN A 42 -13.16 14.36 -8.23
N LYS A 43 -14.25 15.13 -8.10
CA LYS A 43 -15.63 14.88 -8.55
C LYS A 43 -16.59 14.19 -7.58
N ALA A 44 -16.53 14.47 -6.28
CA ALA A 44 -17.76 14.41 -5.49
C ALA A 44 -18.52 15.72 -5.64
N HIS A 45 -19.77 15.67 -6.10
CA HIS A 45 -20.69 16.80 -5.94
C HIS A 45 -20.70 17.18 -4.45
N PRO A 46 -20.42 18.44 -4.09
CA PRO A 46 -20.44 18.84 -2.70
C PRO A 46 -21.83 18.57 -2.14
N LEU A 47 -21.89 17.78 -1.06
CA LEU A 47 -23.10 17.70 -0.28
C LEU A 47 -23.43 19.10 0.22
N GLN A 48 -24.73 19.40 0.36
CA GLN A 48 -25.14 20.65 1.00
C GLN A 48 -24.38 20.80 2.34
N PRO A 49 -23.80 21.97 2.64
CA PRO A 49 -22.89 22.16 3.79
C PRO A 49 -23.48 21.68 5.12
N LEU A 50 -24.78 21.91 5.34
CA LEU A 50 -25.50 21.48 6.55
C LEU A 50 -25.60 19.95 6.66
N LEU A 51 -25.89 19.26 5.56
CA LEU A 51 -25.95 17.80 5.52
C LEU A 51 -24.55 17.19 5.78
N HIS A 52 -23.50 17.79 5.23
CA HIS A 52 -22.12 17.36 5.47
C HIS A 52 -21.75 17.48 6.96
N TYR A 53 -22.05 18.61 7.59
CA TYR A 53 -21.81 18.84 9.01
C TYR A 53 -22.53 17.80 9.89
N THR A 54 -23.82 17.56 9.64
CA THR A 54 -24.62 16.60 10.41
C THR A 54 -24.07 15.18 10.31
N ILE A 55 -23.67 14.75 9.11
CA ILE A 55 -23.07 13.42 8.90
C ILE A 55 -21.73 13.31 9.65
N LEU A 56 -20.88 14.34 9.56
CA LEU A 56 -19.59 14.35 10.25
C LEU A 56 -19.76 14.27 11.77
N LYS A 57 -20.66 15.08 12.35
CA LYS A 57 -20.96 15.05 13.79
C LYS A 57 -21.50 13.69 14.24
N ARG A 58 -22.36 13.05 13.44
CA ARG A 58 -22.81 11.69 13.72
C ARG A 58 -21.62 10.72 13.71
N ASN A 59 -20.82 10.74 12.65
CA ASN A 59 -19.68 9.84 12.48
C ASN A 59 -18.65 9.93 13.62
N GLN A 60 -18.46 11.13 14.19
CA GLN A 60 -17.57 11.38 15.34
C GLN A 60 -18.13 10.87 16.67
N ARG A 61 -19.46 10.70 16.77
CA ARG A 61 -20.14 10.25 18.00
C ARG A 61 -20.42 8.75 18.01
N GLU A 62 -20.26 8.07 16.89
CA GLU A 62 -20.50 6.63 16.81
C GLU A 62 -19.46 5.83 17.59
N ASN A 63 -19.90 4.73 18.21
CA ASN A 63 -19.02 3.80 18.88
C ASN A 63 -18.41 2.82 17.86
N TYR A 64 -17.13 3.01 17.53
CA TYR A 64 -16.41 2.17 16.57
C TYR A 64 -16.15 0.75 17.07
N ASN A 65 -16.22 0.49 18.38
CA ASN A 65 -16.08 -0.86 18.92
C ASN A 65 -17.16 -1.80 18.38
N ILE A 66 -18.35 -1.29 18.05
CA ILE A 66 -19.40 -2.08 17.39
C ILE A 66 -18.91 -2.62 16.04
N PHE A 67 -18.24 -1.77 15.25
CA PHE A 67 -17.72 -2.15 13.95
C PHE A 67 -16.51 -3.07 14.08
N TYR A 68 -15.60 -2.80 15.03
CA TYR A 68 -14.43 -3.66 15.26
C TYR A 68 -14.83 -5.04 15.75
N ASN A 69 -15.74 -5.13 16.72
CA ASN A 69 -16.28 -6.41 17.21
C ASN A 69 -16.96 -7.20 16.10
N PHE A 70 -17.77 -6.53 15.26
CA PHE A 70 -18.36 -7.15 14.09
C PHE A 70 -17.29 -7.74 13.16
N CYS A 71 -16.26 -6.97 12.81
CA CYS A 71 -15.19 -7.46 11.94
C CYS A 71 -14.47 -8.66 12.56
N ASN A 72 -14.14 -8.61 13.86
CA ASN A 72 -13.49 -9.71 14.59
C ASN A 72 -14.34 -10.99 14.63
N SER A 73 -15.67 -10.88 14.66
CA SER A 73 -16.56 -12.05 14.68
C SER A 73 -16.98 -12.56 13.31
N TYR A 74 -16.94 -11.70 12.28
CA TYR A 74 -17.50 -12.01 10.96
C TYR A 74 -16.49 -12.58 9.98
N TYR A 75 -15.24 -12.12 10.04
CA TYR A 75 -14.19 -12.56 9.11
C TYR A 75 -13.34 -13.67 9.72
N ASP A 76 -13.12 -14.75 8.95
CA ASP A 76 -12.30 -15.89 9.42
C ASP A 76 -10.84 -15.48 9.64
N LYS A 77 -10.32 -14.63 8.74
CA LYS A 77 -8.99 -14.04 8.85
C LYS A 77 -9.07 -12.54 8.66
N ILE A 78 -8.41 -11.83 9.56
CA ILE A 78 -8.16 -10.40 9.43
C ILE A 78 -6.67 -10.23 9.17
N ILE A 79 -6.31 -9.40 8.20
CA ILE A 79 -4.92 -9.10 7.88
C ILE A 79 -4.66 -7.61 8.02
N TYR A 80 -3.45 -7.28 8.45
CA TYR A 80 -2.93 -5.91 8.39
C TYR A 80 -1.52 -5.92 7.82
N CYS A 81 -1.22 -4.91 7.00
CA CYS A 81 0.09 -4.82 6.38
C CYS A 81 1.03 -3.97 7.23
N THR A 82 2.25 -4.46 7.45
CA THR A 82 3.36 -3.69 8.03
C THR A 82 4.42 -3.40 6.98
N ARG A 83 5.22 -2.38 7.21
CA ARG A 83 6.28 -1.86 6.34
C ARG A 83 7.44 -1.39 7.20
N ASP A 84 8.61 -1.33 6.59
CA ASP A 84 9.69 -0.54 7.13
C ASP A 84 9.24 0.93 7.26
N PRO A 85 9.23 1.50 8.47
CA PRO A 85 8.69 2.84 8.74
C PRO A 85 9.51 3.94 8.03
N PHE A 86 10.83 3.78 7.95
CA PHE A 86 11.69 4.71 7.23
C PHE A 86 11.33 4.74 5.74
N GLU A 87 11.36 3.59 5.05
CA GLU A 87 10.97 3.53 3.63
C GLU A 87 9.52 3.93 3.36
N TYR A 88 8.61 3.63 4.29
CA TYR A 88 7.23 4.07 4.23
C TYR A 88 7.13 5.60 4.22
N SER A 89 7.83 6.27 5.14
CA SER A 89 7.80 7.74 5.24
C SER A 89 8.47 8.42 4.05
N LEU A 90 9.58 7.88 3.53
CA LEU A 90 10.18 8.35 2.28
C LEU A 90 9.23 8.22 1.08
N SER A 91 8.52 7.09 0.98
CA SER A 91 7.55 6.86 -0.10
C SER A 91 6.40 7.88 -0.05
N TRP A 92 5.97 8.27 1.15
CA TRP A 92 4.98 9.33 1.31
C TRP A 92 5.54 10.71 0.98
N GLY A 93 6.78 11.01 1.37
CA GLY A 93 7.43 12.27 1.01
C GLY A 93 7.54 12.45 -0.51
N ILE A 94 8.02 11.42 -1.23
CA ILE A 94 8.06 11.41 -2.70
C ILE A 94 6.67 11.64 -3.28
N ARG A 95 5.65 11.01 -2.69
CA ARG A 95 4.27 11.12 -3.15
C ARG A 95 3.66 12.50 -2.91
N ASP A 96 4.03 13.18 -1.85
CA ASP A 96 3.56 14.53 -1.55
C ASP A 96 3.97 15.51 -2.66
N ILE A 97 5.17 15.31 -3.22
CA ILE A 97 5.72 16.11 -4.30
C ILE A 97 5.19 15.63 -5.67
N SER A 98 5.25 14.33 -5.94
CA SER A 98 4.93 13.77 -7.27
C SER A 98 3.44 13.59 -7.53
N GLY A 99 2.60 13.51 -6.48
CA GLY A 99 1.19 13.15 -6.58
C GLY A 99 0.89 11.70 -6.99
N LYS A 100 1.93 10.88 -7.29
CA LYS A 100 1.80 9.51 -7.79
C LYS A 100 1.77 8.49 -6.65
N ARG A 101 0.91 7.47 -6.78
CA ARG A 101 0.70 6.43 -5.74
C ARG A 101 1.43 5.13 -6.07
N ASN A 102 0.84 4.41 -7.01
CA ASN A 102 1.28 3.12 -7.51
C ASN A 102 1.32 3.27 -9.03
N VAL A 103 2.17 2.49 -9.66
CA VAL A 103 2.25 2.41 -11.12
C VAL A 103 1.79 1.02 -11.54
N TYR A 104 0.92 0.96 -12.54
CA TYR A 104 0.30 -0.30 -12.99
C TYR A 104 0.62 -0.64 -14.45
N SER A 105 1.27 0.28 -15.17
CA SER A 105 1.78 0.04 -16.51
C SER A 105 3.24 0.44 -16.64
N ILE A 106 3.91 -0.13 -17.63
CA ILE A 106 5.31 0.18 -17.95
C ILE A 106 5.44 1.66 -18.31
N GLU A 107 4.51 2.20 -19.11
CA GLU A 107 4.50 3.60 -19.53
C GLU A 107 4.33 4.53 -18.33
N GLU A 108 3.42 4.20 -17.41
CA GLU A 108 3.20 5.00 -16.20
C GLU A 108 4.45 5.05 -15.33
N ARG A 109 5.18 3.93 -15.22
CA ARG A 109 6.44 3.88 -14.48
C ARG A 109 7.53 4.69 -15.16
N ILE A 110 7.70 4.57 -16.47
CA ILE A 110 8.67 5.37 -17.24
C ILE A 110 8.40 6.85 -17.04
N ASP A 111 7.14 7.26 -17.19
CA ASP A 111 6.72 8.65 -17.00
C ASP A 111 7.04 9.18 -15.60
N THR A 112 6.81 8.35 -14.58
CA THR A 112 7.09 8.68 -13.17
C THR A 112 8.59 8.85 -12.88
N HIS A 113 9.49 8.33 -13.72
CA HIS A 113 10.94 8.32 -13.48
C HIS A 113 11.75 9.34 -14.30
N LYS A 114 11.11 10.19 -15.11
CA LYS A 114 11.79 11.22 -15.93
C LYS A 114 12.47 12.30 -15.06
N ASN A 115 13.76 12.13 -14.75
CA ASN A 115 14.69 13.11 -14.14
C ASN A 115 14.10 14.00 -13.03
N VAL A 116 13.49 13.39 -12.01
CA VAL A 116 12.98 14.11 -10.83
C VAL A 116 13.83 13.78 -9.61
N ASN A 117 14.38 14.83 -9.00
CA ASN A 117 14.92 14.79 -7.64
C ASN A 117 13.87 15.31 -6.65
N TYR A 118 13.88 14.77 -5.44
CA TYR A 118 12.90 15.07 -4.41
C TYR A 118 13.58 15.72 -3.20
N ASN A 119 13.06 16.85 -2.74
CA ASN A 119 13.43 17.44 -1.47
C ASN A 119 12.28 17.23 -0.49
N ILE A 120 12.44 16.29 0.45
CA ILE A 120 11.36 15.82 1.31
C ILE A 120 11.08 16.83 2.42
N ASP A 121 9.81 17.19 2.61
CA ASP A 121 9.37 17.91 3.81
C ASP A 121 9.49 16.99 5.04
N LEU A 122 10.44 17.32 5.92
CA LEU A 122 10.75 16.53 7.11
C LEU A 122 9.60 16.54 8.13
N LYS A 123 8.84 17.63 8.26
CA LYS A 123 7.67 17.68 9.15
C LYS A 123 6.55 16.81 8.63
N PHE A 124 6.34 16.82 7.32
CA PHE A 124 5.39 15.91 6.70
C PHE A 124 5.80 14.44 6.88
N MET A 125 7.10 14.13 6.70
CA MET A 125 7.66 12.80 6.96
C MET A 125 7.40 12.33 8.39
N GLU A 126 7.70 13.16 9.41
CA GLU A 126 7.40 12.87 10.82
C GLU A 126 5.90 12.58 11.04
N SER A 127 5.02 13.42 10.49
CA SER A 127 3.58 13.21 10.59
C SER A 127 3.12 11.86 10.03
N LYS A 128 3.86 11.32 9.04
CA LYS A 128 3.59 10.02 8.43
C LYS A 128 4.11 8.87 9.28
N LEU A 129 5.23 9.06 9.98
CA LEU A 129 5.71 8.12 10.98
C LEU A 129 4.70 8.02 12.15
N ASP A 130 4.20 9.15 12.64
CA ASP A 130 3.16 9.18 13.69
C ASP A 130 1.88 8.47 13.24
N GLN A 131 1.40 8.77 12.02
CA GLN A 131 0.23 8.10 11.45
C GLN A 131 0.43 6.59 11.31
N TYR A 132 1.64 6.15 10.94
CA TYR A 132 1.96 4.74 10.82
C TYR A 132 1.99 4.06 12.18
N ASN A 133 2.63 4.68 13.18
CA ASN A 133 2.68 4.16 14.54
C ASN A 133 1.28 4.03 15.16
N GLN A 134 0.44 5.07 15.02
CA GLN A 134 -0.96 5.03 15.44
C GLN A 134 -1.76 3.94 14.71
N TYR A 135 -1.45 3.66 13.45
CA TYR A 135 -2.06 2.54 12.72
C TYR A 135 -1.66 1.19 13.30
N LEU A 136 -0.41 1.01 13.72
CA LEU A 136 0.05 -0.24 14.35
C LEU A 136 -0.65 -0.48 15.69
N TYR A 137 -0.71 0.52 16.57
CA TYR A 137 -1.46 0.40 17.83
C TYR A 137 -2.94 0.14 17.57
N TRP A 138 -3.56 0.91 16.67
CA TRP A 138 -4.96 0.69 16.31
C TRP A 138 -5.22 -0.73 15.81
N ALA A 139 -4.33 -1.30 14.98
CA ALA A 139 -4.47 -2.67 14.50
C ALA A 139 -4.35 -3.68 15.64
N LYS A 140 -3.31 -3.57 16.48
CA LYS A 140 -3.05 -4.49 17.60
C LYS A 140 -4.17 -4.44 18.66
N ASP A 141 -4.59 -3.24 19.05
CA ASP A 141 -5.57 -3.05 20.13
C ASP A 141 -6.98 -3.49 19.73
N ASN A 142 -7.36 -3.28 18.47
CA ASN A 142 -8.73 -3.54 18.00
C ASN A 142 -8.88 -4.88 17.28
N PHE A 143 -7.78 -5.49 16.84
CA PHE A 143 -7.79 -6.75 16.08
C PHE A 143 -6.64 -7.65 16.55
N PRO A 144 -6.68 -8.14 17.81
CA PRO A 144 -5.56 -8.87 18.41
C PRO A 144 -5.22 -10.19 17.70
N ASN A 145 -6.19 -10.77 16.97
CA ASN A 145 -6.01 -12.00 16.19
C ASN A 145 -5.66 -11.73 14.72
N ALA A 146 -5.44 -10.46 14.32
CA ALA A 146 -5.10 -10.14 12.95
C ALA A 146 -3.70 -10.64 12.58
N ILE A 147 -3.59 -11.20 11.38
CA ILE A 147 -2.36 -11.70 10.82
C ILE A 147 -1.56 -10.52 10.27
N GLU A 148 -0.34 -10.35 10.78
CA GLU A 148 0.61 -9.39 10.25
C GLU A 148 1.18 -9.85 8.92
N ILE A 149 1.12 -9.00 7.90
CA ILE A 149 1.76 -9.23 6.60
C ILE A 149 2.78 -8.14 6.33
N GLN A 150 4.06 -8.50 6.46
CA GLN A 150 5.15 -7.62 6.08
C GLN A 150 5.15 -7.38 4.58
N TYR A 151 5.07 -6.11 4.18
CA TYR A 151 4.97 -5.70 2.78
C TYR A 151 6.16 -6.15 1.93
N ASP A 152 7.34 -6.30 2.52
CA ASP A 152 8.53 -6.76 1.79
C ASP A 152 8.46 -8.27 1.49
N ASN A 153 7.69 -9.05 2.24
CA ASN A 153 7.45 -10.46 1.90
C ASN A 153 6.62 -10.58 0.61
N LEU A 154 5.70 -9.64 0.38
CA LEU A 154 4.96 -9.51 -0.88
C LEU A 154 5.82 -9.03 -2.06
N GLN A 155 7.10 -8.72 -1.84
CA GLN A 155 8.07 -8.46 -2.92
C GLN A 155 9.06 -9.62 -3.11
N ASN A 156 9.21 -10.49 -2.11
CA ASN A 156 10.15 -11.60 -2.13
C ASN A 156 9.52 -12.91 -2.64
N ASN A 157 8.30 -13.21 -2.19
CA ASN A 157 7.61 -14.45 -2.56
C ASN A 157 6.09 -14.27 -2.41
N ILE A 158 5.47 -13.62 -3.40
CA ILE A 158 4.03 -13.35 -3.44
C ILE A 158 3.23 -14.65 -3.27
N ASP A 159 3.58 -15.67 -4.05
CA ASP A 159 2.87 -16.95 -4.12
C ASP A 159 2.83 -17.64 -2.74
N LEU A 160 3.97 -17.72 -2.03
CA LEU A 160 4.02 -18.30 -0.67
C LEU A 160 3.18 -17.51 0.33
N VAL A 161 3.21 -16.17 0.27
CA VAL A 161 2.38 -15.33 1.16
C VAL A 161 0.90 -15.59 0.92
N LEU A 162 0.46 -15.68 -0.34
CA LEU A 162 -0.92 -15.98 -0.68
C LEU A 162 -1.32 -17.40 -0.27
N THR A 163 -0.45 -18.40 -0.47
CA THR A 163 -0.68 -19.78 -0.02
C THR A 163 -0.86 -19.84 1.49
N ASN A 164 0.01 -19.21 2.27
CA ASN A 164 -0.09 -19.19 3.73
C ASN A 164 -1.36 -18.46 4.21
N LEU A 165 -1.74 -17.37 3.53
CA LEU A 165 -2.94 -16.60 3.87
C LEU A 165 -4.24 -17.32 3.57
N THR A 166 -4.31 -18.01 2.43
CA THR A 166 -5.57 -18.59 1.94
C THR A 166 -5.70 -20.08 2.27
N GLY A 167 -4.59 -20.78 2.53
CA GLY A 167 -4.55 -22.24 2.63
C GLY A 167 -4.72 -22.95 1.27
N VAL A 168 -4.78 -22.18 0.18
CA VAL A 168 -4.90 -22.71 -1.19
C VAL A 168 -3.50 -22.75 -1.79
N ASP A 169 -3.15 -23.84 -2.46
CA ASP A 169 -1.91 -23.91 -3.24
C ASP A 169 -1.96 -22.90 -4.40
N PHE A 170 -1.39 -21.72 -4.18
CA PHE A 170 -1.24 -20.65 -5.16
C PHE A 170 0.01 -20.87 -6.02
N ASP A 171 0.20 -22.07 -6.57
CA ASP A 171 1.23 -22.28 -7.60
C ASP A 171 0.71 -21.83 -8.97
N MET A 172 0.87 -20.54 -9.24
CA MET A 172 0.41 -19.94 -10.50
C MET A 172 1.14 -20.48 -11.73
N ARG A 173 2.29 -21.15 -11.57
CA ARG A 173 3.01 -21.78 -12.68
C ARG A 173 2.17 -22.88 -13.33
N LYS A 174 1.32 -23.58 -12.56
CA LYS A 174 0.43 -24.63 -13.09
C LYS A 174 -0.56 -24.08 -14.12
N ASN A 175 -1.02 -22.85 -13.93
CA ASN A 175 -2.06 -22.23 -14.76
C ASN A 175 -1.48 -21.27 -15.81
N TRP A 176 -0.42 -20.55 -15.48
CA TRP A 176 0.12 -19.45 -16.31
C TRP A 176 1.52 -19.74 -16.86
N GLY A 177 2.14 -20.86 -16.48
CA GLY A 177 3.54 -21.17 -16.81
C GLY A 177 4.57 -20.33 -16.04
N ILE A 178 4.12 -19.39 -15.21
CA ILE A 178 4.95 -18.45 -14.42
C ILE A 178 4.27 -18.16 -13.07
N SER A 179 5.06 -17.96 -12.02
CA SER A 179 4.59 -17.52 -10.69
C SER A 179 4.23 -16.03 -10.67
N LEU A 180 3.48 -15.58 -9.65
CA LEU A 180 3.21 -14.14 -9.48
C LEU A 180 4.48 -13.36 -9.17
N GLN A 181 5.39 -13.96 -8.41
CA GLN A 181 6.69 -13.39 -8.12
C GLN A 181 7.52 -13.16 -9.40
N GLU A 182 7.66 -14.18 -10.24
CA GLU A 182 8.40 -14.07 -11.51
C GLU A 182 7.74 -13.05 -12.45
N TYR A 183 6.41 -13.03 -12.54
CA TYR A 183 5.68 -12.03 -13.32
C TYR A 183 5.94 -10.60 -12.84
N SER A 184 5.91 -10.37 -11.51
CA SER A 184 6.20 -9.07 -10.89
C SER A 184 7.63 -8.58 -11.19
N VAL A 185 8.62 -9.47 -11.07
CA VAL A 185 10.02 -9.17 -11.39
C VAL A 185 10.20 -8.88 -12.88
N LEU A 186 9.56 -9.67 -13.74
CA LEU A 186 9.61 -9.46 -15.19
C LEU A 186 9.05 -8.09 -15.58
N LEU A 187 7.88 -7.70 -15.05
CA LEU A 187 7.30 -6.37 -15.29
C LEU A 187 8.24 -5.24 -14.85
N TYR A 188 8.87 -5.38 -13.69
CA TYR A 188 9.84 -4.40 -13.21
C TYR A 188 11.05 -4.30 -14.15
N ASN A 189 11.68 -5.43 -14.50
CA ASN A 189 12.87 -5.44 -15.35
C ASN A 189 12.60 -4.89 -16.75
N ILE A 190 11.48 -5.27 -17.37
CA ILE A 190 11.06 -4.72 -18.65
C ILE A 190 10.88 -3.21 -18.55
N SER A 191 10.28 -2.70 -17.48
CA SER A 191 10.08 -1.26 -17.32
C SER A 191 11.38 -0.44 -17.23
N LEU A 192 12.53 -1.09 -17.00
CA LEU A 192 13.85 -0.44 -17.02
C LEU A 192 14.47 -0.40 -18.43
N ILE A 193 14.18 -1.41 -19.26
CA ILE A 193 14.75 -1.57 -20.61
C ILE A 193 13.75 -1.33 -21.74
N TYR A 194 12.52 -0.95 -21.40
CA TYR A 194 11.42 -0.81 -22.35
C TYR A 194 11.81 0.15 -23.47
N ASN A 195 11.64 -0.33 -24.69
CA ASN A 195 11.89 0.45 -25.89
C ASN A 195 10.78 0.14 -26.90
N SER A 196 9.88 1.11 -27.09
CA SER A 196 8.75 1.01 -28.02
C SER A 196 9.18 0.77 -29.47
N LYS A 197 10.46 1.00 -29.82
CA LYS A 197 10.99 0.75 -31.17
C LYS A 197 11.33 -0.72 -31.43
N LEU A 198 11.41 -1.57 -30.39
CA LEU A 198 11.91 -2.94 -30.52
C LEU A 198 10.81 -4.01 -30.64
N GLY A 199 9.52 -3.64 -30.65
CA GLY A 199 8.36 -4.52 -30.94
C GLY A 199 8.05 -5.61 -29.91
N TYR A 200 9.05 -6.26 -29.31
CA TYR A 200 8.86 -7.26 -28.25
C TYR A 200 8.24 -6.65 -26.98
N SER A 201 8.46 -5.35 -26.76
CA SER A 201 7.93 -4.64 -25.60
C SER A 201 6.39 -4.55 -25.64
N ASP A 202 5.79 -4.63 -26.83
CA ASP A 202 4.33 -4.61 -27.00
C ASP A 202 3.70 -5.96 -26.65
N GLN A 203 4.42 -7.07 -26.80
CA GLN A 203 3.91 -8.41 -26.51
C GLN A 203 3.58 -8.60 -25.03
N ILE A 204 4.38 -8.03 -24.11
CA ILE A 204 4.09 -8.08 -22.67
C ILE A 204 2.86 -7.26 -22.31
N ILE A 205 2.69 -6.07 -22.91
CA ILE A 205 1.51 -5.23 -22.71
C ILE A 205 0.27 -5.97 -23.20
N LEU A 206 0.36 -6.65 -24.35
CA LEU A 206 -0.71 -7.49 -24.89
C LEU A 206 -1.02 -8.67 -23.96
N TYR A 207 0.01 -9.34 -23.43
CA TYR A 207 -0.16 -10.43 -22.47
C TYR A 207 -0.85 -9.97 -21.18
N GLN A 208 -0.45 -8.83 -20.61
CA GLN A 208 -1.11 -8.25 -19.43
C GLN A 208 -2.59 -7.96 -19.69
N LYS A 209 -2.92 -7.39 -20.86
CA LYS A 209 -4.32 -7.13 -21.26
C LYS A 209 -5.12 -8.42 -21.42
N GLU A 210 -4.50 -9.48 -21.94
CA GLU A 210 -5.16 -10.79 -22.08
C GLU A 210 -5.43 -11.43 -20.71
N LEU A 211 -4.47 -11.36 -19.78
CA LEU A 211 -4.68 -11.82 -18.39
C LEU A 211 -5.81 -11.05 -17.69
N GLU A 212 -5.90 -9.73 -17.87
CA GLU A 212 -7.01 -8.93 -17.33
C GLU A 212 -8.36 -9.30 -17.96
N LYS A 213 -8.41 -9.45 -19.28
CA LYS A 213 -9.61 -9.86 -20.03
C LYS A 213 -10.11 -11.23 -19.57
N ASN A 214 -9.19 -12.15 -19.31
CA ASN A 214 -9.49 -13.50 -18.81
C ASN A 214 -9.74 -13.54 -17.29
N LYS A 215 -9.78 -12.38 -16.61
CA LYS A 215 -9.98 -12.24 -15.15
C LYS A 215 -8.94 -13.00 -14.32
N GLN A 216 -7.77 -13.25 -14.91
CA GLN A 216 -6.61 -13.84 -14.27
C GLN A 216 -5.85 -12.79 -13.45
N LEU A 217 -5.91 -11.52 -13.86
CA LEU A 217 -5.46 -10.37 -13.06
C LEU A 217 -6.62 -9.43 -12.71
N PRO A 218 -6.54 -8.72 -11.56
CA PRO A 218 -7.48 -7.66 -11.23
C PRO A 218 -7.54 -6.57 -12.32
N SER A 219 -8.73 -6.07 -12.61
CA SER A 219 -8.93 -4.98 -13.57
C SER A 219 -8.17 -3.71 -13.17
N ARG A 220 -7.59 -2.99 -14.14
CA ARG A 220 -6.76 -1.75 -14.02
C ARG A 220 -5.25 -2.00 -13.89
N GLY A 221 -4.68 -2.86 -14.72
CA GLY A 221 -3.23 -3.05 -14.77
C GLY A 221 -2.71 -4.10 -13.80
N GLY A 222 -3.56 -4.91 -13.17
CA GLY A 222 -3.12 -6.06 -12.36
C GLY A 222 -2.26 -5.69 -11.14
N LEU A 223 -1.11 -6.37 -11.01
CA LEU A 223 -0.15 -6.15 -9.93
C LEU A 223 0.62 -4.84 -10.15
N SER A 224 0.73 -4.02 -9.11
CA SER A 224 1.52 -2.78 -9.19
C SER A 224 3.00 -3.08 -9.44
N ILE A 225 3.61 -2.36 -10.36
CA ILE A 225 5.06 -2.42 -10.60
C ILE A 225 5.78 -1.64 -9.49
N LYS A 226 6.90 -2.17 -8.99
CA LYS A 226 7.73 -1.44 -8.02
C LYS A 226 8.16 -0.10 -8.62
N MET A 227 7.69 0.98 -8.02
CA MET A 227 8.00 2.34 -8.45
C MET A 227 9.45 2.69 -8.11
N ASN A 228 9.78 2.89 -6.83
CA ASN A 228 11.13 3.23 -6.38
C ASN A 228 11.70 2.15 -5.45
N THR A 229 12.85 1.57 -5.81
CA THR A 229 13.72 0.81 -4.90
C THR A 229 14.32 1.73 -3.84
N LEU A 230 14.81 1.21 -2.72
CA LEU A 230 15.53 2.01 -1.72
C LEU A 230 16.74 2.70 -2.34
N LYS A 231 17.46 2.00 -3.25
CA LYS A 231 18.57 2.61 -4.01
C LYS A 231 18.08 3.80 -4.84
N ASN A 232 16.97 3.67 -5.57
CA ASN A 232 16.40 4.80 -6.31
C ASN A 232 15.96 5.95 -5.39
N LYS A 233 15.39 5.66 -4.21
CA LYS A 233 15.03 6.70 -3.24
C LYS A 233 16.29 7.44 -2.76
N MET A 234 17.34 6.71 -2.41
CA MET A 234 18.62 7.26 -1.97
C MET A 234 19.25 8.17 -3.04
N ASP A 235 19.23 7.75 -4.30
CA ASP A 235 19.83 8.53 -5.40
C ASP A 235 19.01 9.77 -5.78
N LYS A 236 17.68 9.74 -5.61
CA LYS A 236 16.78 10.83 -6.02
C LYS A 236 16.42 11.81 -4.91
N ILE A 237 16.51 11.41 -3.64
CA ILE A 237 16.17 12.29 -2.52
C ILE A 237 17.40 13.13 -2.18
N VAL A 238 17.31 14.44 -2.40
CA VAL A 238 18.43 15.38 -2.21
C VAL A 238 18.83 15.46 -0.73
N ASN A 239 17.84 15.48 0.17
CA ASN A 239 18.04 15.58 1.61
C ASN A 239 17.96 14.21 2.33
N PHE A 240 18.48 13.15 1.71
CA PHE A 240 18.36 11.78 2.23
C PHE A 240 19.00 11.61 3.62
N SER A 241 20.18 12.22 3.83
CA SER A 241 20.85 12.21 5.15
C SER A 241 20.00 12.86 6.23
N SER A 242 19.37 14.00 5.93
CA SER A 242 18.44 14.66 6.87
C SER A 242 17.22 13.80 7.16
N CYS A 243 16.72 13.03 6.18
CA CYS A 243 15.63 12.07 6.43
C CYS A 243 16.07 10.98 7.43
N ILE A 244 17.30 10.46 7.32
CA ILE A 244 17.84 9.48 8.29
C ILE A 244 17.89 10.10 9.69
N GLU A 245 18.43 11.31 9.81
CA GLU A 245 18.50 12.02 11.10
C GLU A 245 17.12 12.26 11.71
N THR A 246 16.17 12.74 10.92
CA THR A 246 14.78 12.93 11.34
C THR A 246 14.15 11.63 11.84
N TYR A 247 14.28 10.53 11.09
CA TYR A 247 13.77 9.23 11.51
C TYR A 247 14.43 8.74 12.82
N ASN A 248 15.76 8.81 12.91
CA ASN A 248 16.49 8.37 14.10
C ASN A 248 16.19 9.23 15.33
N ASN A 249 15.90 10.52 15.13
CA ASN A 249 15.42 11.38 16.22
C ASN A 249 13.99 11.03 16.63
N TRP A 250 13.10 10.78 15.67
CA TRP A 250 11.72 10.38 15.93
C TRP A 250 11.65 9.09 16.75
N ILE A 251 12.44 8.06 16.43
CA ILE A 251 12.38 6.78 17.15
C ILE A 251 12.88 6.84 18.59
N LYS A 252 13.72 7.82 18.97
CA LYS A 252 14.21 7.99 20.36
C LYS A 252 13.07 8.14 21.36
N ASN A 253 11.90 8.60 20.89
CA ASN A 253 10.70 8.76 21.71
C ASN A 253 9.81 7.50 21.75
N SER A 254 10.06 6.51 20.88
CA SER A 254 9.16 5.37 20.66
C SER A 254 9.71 4.02 21.12
N ASN A 255 11.04 3.85 21.24
CA ASN A 255 11.75 2.61 21.63
C ASN A 255 11.36 1.28 20.91
N GLU A 256 10.37 1.28 20.02
CA GLU A 256 9.83 0.08 19.37
C GLU A 256 10.49 -0.22 18.02
N MET A 257 11.24 0.72 17.45
CA MET A 257 11.80 0.63 16.10
C MET A 257 13.32 0.81 16.09
N PRO A 258 14.07 0.09 15.23
CA PRO A 258 15.52 0.18 15.19
C PRO A 258 16.00 1.47 14.53
N ASN A 259 17.15 1.97 15.00
CA ASN A 259 17.90 3.03 14.31
C ASN A 259 18.30 2.57 12.90
N ILE A 260 18.29 3.52 11.97
CA ILE A 260 18.81 3.33 10.62
C ILE A 260 20.23 3.88 10.55
N THR A 261 21.15 3.03 10.11
CA THR A 261 22.55 3.38 9.83
C THR A 261 22.82 3.17 8.34
N GLN A 262 23.91 3.75 7.83
CA GLN A 262 24.31 3.54 6.44
C GLN A 262 24.51 2.05 6.13
N SER A 263 25.12 1.28 7.04
CA SER A 263 25.29 -0.17 6.89
C SER A 263 23.95 -0.91 6.74
N ILE A 264 22.93 -0.53 7.51
CA ILE A 264 21.58 -1.12 7.39
C ILE A 264 20.96 -0.75 6.02
N ILE A 265 21.14 0.48 5.55
CA ILE A 265 20.67 0.91 4.22
C ILE A 265 21.35 0.10 3.13
N ASP A 266 22.67 -0.07 3.18
CA ASP A 266 23.42 -0.81 2.18
C ASP A 266 23.01 -2.29 2.15
N GLN A 267 22.83 -2.91 3.32
CA GLN A 267 22.32 -4.28 3.42
C GLN A 267 20.92 -4.43 2.83
N LYS A 268 20.01 -3.47 3.09
CA LYS A 268 18.67 -3.45 2.51
C LYS A 268 18.71 -3.29 0.99
N ILE A 269 19.56 -2.41 0.47
CA ILE A 269 19.77 -2.23 -0.98
C ILE A 269 20.30 -3.52 -1.61
N ILE A 270 21.28 -4.18 -0.99
CA ILE A 270 21.83 -5.46 -1.47
C ILE A 270 20.72 -6.52 -1.48
N LYS A 271 19.94 -6.63 -0.41
CA LYS A 271 18.83 -7.58 -0.32
C LYS A 271 17.77 -7.33 -1.40
N GLU A 272 17.32 -6.08 -1.54
CA GLU A 272 16.33 -5.70 -2.55
C GLU A 272 16.85 -5.92 -3.98
N SER A 273 18.14 -5.64 -4.25
CA SER A 273 18.73 -5.86 -5.57
C SER A 273 18.67 -7.32 -6.02
N LYS A 274 18.77 -8.28 -5.08
CA LYS A 274 18.71 -9.72 -5.39
C LYS A 274 17.33 -10.16 -5.89
N ILE A 275 16.26 -9.41 -5.59
CA ILE A 275 14.90 -9.70 -6.06
C ILE A 275 14.78 -9.43 -7.56
N TYR A 276 15.48 -8.41 -8.05
CA TYR A 276 15.34 -7.90 -9.42
C TYR A 276 16.53 -8.24 -10.33
N LYS A 277 17.43 -9.13 -9.89
CA LYS A 277 18.49 -9.70 -10.74
C LYS A 277 17.92 -10.80 -11.62
#